data_AF-A0A1G0L987-F1
#
_entry.id   AF-A0A1G0L987-F1
#
_cell.length_a   1.000
_cell.length_b   1.000
_cell.length_c   1.000
_cell.angle_alpha   90.00
_cell.angle_beta   90.00
_cell.angle_gamma   90.00
#
_symmetry.space_group_name_H-M   'P 1'
#
loop_
_entity.id
_entity.type
_entity.pdbx_description
1 polymer ?
#
loop_
_entity_poly.entity_id
_entity_poly.type
_entity_poly.pdbx_seq_one_letter_code
_entity_poly.pdbx_strand_id
1 'polypeptide(L)'
;MRAEVFAEDSALLVEHTLQLQLTAWDSAGRVVTPEAVTWWSGDTAKATVDPGGIVTARTGGDLSVWVRTAPNGVGDTLRLHIAVHGEVKWRFSLGGYGPNAGGPAEGPDGTIYVLAQTDAQAVNARLYAVTPKGVVKWQRDLTEVNGSNYPMVGVDGAVYVVGQYVWAFEPDGSLRWAITDRQVEILRNFPDWHAGAISSDGVLYAALAFEFYALRAANADTIWQAPRSSSASWLSPPTVSADSRTVYARQVTRELWALVAATGATKWTVADPDSPFKGFGVGSLLIPLRVLMVTGARVRELDTLGMVMVEGLDHAPGLSEPVIAPTGTIYLQDVHSFGLYAYAAVNQQLWRRASTNSRWPQYGGPALASGGVLYTATQDGFYALDVSSAGSTLRWRFPGNTRDSLTFTGAPLIGHDGTVYSFTSSIDPVAPVSDELFAFWEDKPVEPNSPWPMWRHDARRSGQASR
;
A
#
# COMPACT_ATOMS: atom_id res chain seq x y z
N MET A 1 43.13 -22.35 11.99
CA MET A 1 42.33 -21.20 12.46
C MET A 1 41.59 -20.64 11.28
N ARG A 2 40.36 -20.16 11.49
CA ARG A 2 39.56 -19.51 10.44
C ARG A 2 38.79 -18.35 11.06
N ALA A 3 38.43 -17.38 10.24
CA ALA A 3 37.51 -16.31 10.59
C ALA A 3 36.39 -16.29 9.55
N GLU A 4 35.19 -15.90 9.95
CA GLU A 4 34.03 -15.78 9.07
C GLU A 4 33.31 -14.47 9.38
N VAL A 5 33.12 -13.66 8.35
CA VAL A 5 32.34 -12.42 8.42
C VAL A 5 30.94 -12.68 7.89
N PHE A 6 29.95 -12.13 8.56
CA PHE A 6 28.57 -12.15 8.09
C PHE A 6 27.85 -10.88 8.50
N ALA A 7 26.73 -10.61 7.83
CA ALA A 7 25.81 -9.54 8.14
C ALA A 7 24.38 -10.08 8.08
N GLU A 8 23.45 -9.37 8.71
CA GLU A 8 22.03 -9.72 8.64
C GLU A 8 21.46 -9.60 7.22
N ASP A 9 22.01 -8.67 6.43
CA ASP A 9 21.70 -8.45 5.03
C ASP A 9 22.96 -8.23 4.19
N SER A 10 22.88 -8.61 2.91
CA SER A 10 23.96 -8.41 1.92
C SER A 10 23.85 -7.09 1.17
N ALA A 11 22.93 -6.21 1.58
CA ALA A 11 22.65 -4.93 0.95
C ALA A 11 22.27 -3.87 1.98
N LEU A 12 22.56 -2.62 1.68
CA LEU A 12 22.44 -1.47 2.58
C LEU A 12 22.18 -0.21 1.74
N LEU A 13 21.22 0.63 2.13
CA LEU A 13 20.93 1.89 1.44
C LEU A 13 22.05 2.92 1.64
N VAL A 14 22.32 3.77 0.64
CA VAL A 14 23.21 4.94 0.79
C VAL A 14 22.86 5.75 2.04
N GLU A 15 23.87 6.32 2.71
CA GLU A 15 23.73 7.08 3.96
C GLU A 15 23.33 6.29 5.22
N HIS A 16 23.03 4.99 5.08
CA HIS A 16 22.76 4.12 6.22
C HIS A 16 24.03 3.40 6.72
N THR A 17 23.88 2.68 7.82
CA THR A 17 24.96 1.86 8.39
C THR A 17 24.56 0.40 8.57
N LEU A 18 25.54 -0.49 8.53
CA LEU A 18 25.36 -1.93 8.73
C LEU A 18 26.44 -2.47 9.67
N GLN A 19 26.03 -3.14 10.75
CA GLN A 19 26.97 -3.81 11.66
C GLN A 19 27.36 -5.17 11.08
N LEU A 20 28.65 -5.39 10.88
CA LEU A 20 29.20 -6.70 10.54
C LEU A 20 29.45 -7.53 11.80
N GLN A 21 29.26 -8.83 11.67
CA GLN A 21 29.58 -9.81 12.71
C GLN A 21 30.77 -10.66 12.29
N LEU A 22 31.58 -11.05 13.27
CA LEU A 22 32.79 -11.84 13.07
C LEU A 22 32.77 -13.01 14.04
N THR A 23 32.92 -14.23 13.52
CA THR A 23 33.25 -15.40 14.35
C THR A 23 34.63 -15.93 13.96
N ALA A 24 35.46 -16.26 14.95
CA ALA A 24 36.78 -16.85 14.74
C ALA A 24 36.91 -18.18 15.46
N TRP A 25 37.70 -19.10 14.90
CA TRP A 25 37.94 -20.42 15.47
C TRP A 25 39.43 -20.77 15.50
N ASP A 26 39.83 -21.49 16.55
CA ASP A 26 41.18 -22.05 16.68
C ASP A 26 41.42 -23.24 15.71
N SER A 27 42.57 -23.90 15.81
CA SER A 27 42.88 -25.10 14.99
C SER A 27 42.10 -26.34 15.40
N ALA A 28 41.48 -26.36 16.59
CA ALA A 28 40.66 -27.44 17.10
C ALA A 28 39.16 -27.23 16.82
N GLY A 29 38.78 -26.13 16.16
CA GLY A 29 37.41 -25.81 15.82
C GLY A 29 36.60 -25.15 16.95
N ARG A 30 37.25 -24.66 18.01
CA ARG A 30 36.57 -23.93 19.09
C ARG A 30 36.48 -22.44 18.76
N VAL A 31 35.35 -21.82 19.08
CA VAL A 31 35.17 -20.36 18.93
C VAL A 31 36.13 -19.63 19.87
N VAL A 32 36.82 -18.63 19.36
CA VAL A 32 37.78 -17.81 20.10
C VAL A 32 37.57 -16.33 19.81
N THR A 33 37.93 -15.48 20.76
CA THR A 33 37.99 -14.02 20.56
C THR A 33 39.38 -13.65 20.02
N PRO A 34 39.49 -13.02 18.83
CA PRO A 34 40.77 -12.55 18.32
C PRO A 34 41.42 -11.49 19.21
N GLU A 35 42.75 -11.44 19.24
CA GLU A 35 43.50 -10.41 19.97
C GLU A 35 43.32 -9.02 19.35
N ALA A 36 43.22 -8.96 18.02
CA ALA A 36 42.88 -7.76 17.27
C ALA A 36 42.10 -8.11 16.00
N VAL A 37 41.25 -7.20 15.57
CA VAL A 37 40.47 -7.28 14.34
C VAL A 37 40.74 -6.03 13.52
N THR A 38 40.97 -6.19 12.23
CA THR A 38 41.17 -5.08 11.30
C THR A 38 40.22 -5.23 10.13
N TRP A 39 39.46 -4.17 9.84
CA TRP A 39 38.47 -4.10 8.76
C TRP A 39 38.95 -3.18 7.65
N TRP A 40 38.66 -3.54 6.40
CA TRP A 40 38.97 -2.71 5.23
C TRP A 40 37.83 -2.74 4.21
N SER A 41 37.56 -1.59 3.59
CA SER A 41 36.64 -1.48 2.46
C SER A 41 37.39 -1.55 1.13
N GLY A 42 36.81 -2.24 0.15
CA GLY A 42 37.31 -2.30 -1.24
C GLY A 42 37.09 -1.05 -2.05
N ASP A 43 36.19 -0.19 -1.59
CA ASP A 43 35.93 1.08 -2.22
C ASP A 43 35.40 2.06 -1.16
N THR A 44 36.30 2.86 -0.60
CA THR A 44 35.94 3.86 0.42
C THR A 44 35.07 4.99 -0.12
N ALA A 45 34.97 5.15 -1.45
CA ALA A 45 34.03 6.09 -2.05
C ALA A 45 32.58 5.56 -2.02
N LYS A 46 32.40 4.23 -2.02
CA LYS A 46 31.09 3.58 -1.87
C LYS A 46 30.69 3.35 -0.42
N ALA A 47 31.61 2.84 0.40
CA ALA A 47 31.36 2.66 1.83
C ALA A 47 32.66 2.64 2.65
N THR A 48 32.61 3.18 3.87
CA THR A 48 33.70 3.05 4.85
C THR A 48 33.35 2.00 5.90
N VAL A 49 34.35 1.38 6.53
CA VAL A 49 34.15 0.47 7.67
C VAL A 49 35.02 0.92 8.83
N ASP A 50 34.43 1.01 10.03
CA ASP A 50 35.14 1.42 11.25
C ASP A 50 35.83 0.23 11.96
N PRO A 51 36.65 0.47 13.00
CA PRO A 51 37.28 -0.61 13.76
C PRO A 51 36.30 -1.57 14.47
N GLY A 52 35.06 -1.13 14.72
CA GLY A 52 33.99 -1.95 15.28
C GLY A 52 33.25 -2.81 14.25
N GLY A 53 33.58 -2.70 12.96
CA GLY A 53 32.89 -3.41 11.88
C GLY A 53 31.60 -2.74 11.45
N ILE A 54 31.38 -1.46 11.77
CA ILE A 54 30.24 -0.70 11.27
C ILE A 54 30.59 -0.16 9.88
N VAL A 55 29.83 -0.60 8.87
CA VAL A 55 29.90 -0.10 7.51
C VAL A 55 29.02 1.14 7.40
N THR A 56 29.50 2.21 6.76
CA THR A 56 28.74 3.43 6.43
C THR A 56 28.69 3.62 4.92
N ALA A 57 27.50 3.56 4.35
CA ALA A 57 27.28 3.70 2.91
C ALA A 57 27.36 5.16 2.45
N ARG A 58 27.85 5.37 1.22
CA ARG A 58 28.09 6.68 0.62
C ARG A 58 27.59 6.76 -0.81
N THR A 59 27.97 5.79 -1.65
CA THR A 59 27.67 5.80 -3.09
C THR A 59 27.24 4.41 -3.54
N GLY A 60 26.27 4.36 -4.46
CA GLY A 60 25.69 3.11 -4.95
C GLY A 60 26.67 2.15 -5.64
N GLY A 61 26.35 0.86 -5.58
CA GLY A 61 27.02 -0.23 -6.26
C GLY A 61 27.71 -1.23 -5.33
N ASP A 62 28.28 -2.27 -5.94
CA ASP A 62 28.85 -3.38 -5.19
C ASP A 62 30.26 -3.07 -4.68
N LEU A 63 30.58 -3.58 -3.50
CA LEU A 63 31.93 -3.61 -2.94
C LEU A 63 32.20 -4.91 -2.16
N SER A 64 33.47 -5.12 -1.83
CA SER A 64 33.88 -6.13 -0.85
C SER A 64 34.37 -5.45 0.42
N VAL A 65 34.04 -6.01 1.57
CA VAL A 65 34.61 -5.65 2.88
C VAL A 65 35.42 -6.84 3.36
N TRP A 66 36.65 -6.57 3.80
CA TRP A 66 37.56 -7.60 4.31
C TRP A 66 37.75 -7.44 5.80
N VAL A 67 37.99 -8.58 6.45
CA VAL A 67 38.41 -8.66 7.84
C VAL A 67 39.69 -9.47 7.95
N ARG A 68 40.55 -9.09 8.88
CA ARG A 68 41.71 -9.89 9.29
C ARG A 68 41.85 -9.90 10.80
N THR A 69 42.24 -11.04 11.35
CA THR A 69 42.41 -11.27 12.78
C THR A 69 43.88 -11.46 13.15
N ALA A 70 44.29 -10.95 14.30
CA ALA A 70 45.59 -11.21 14.91
C ALA A 70 45.53 -12.41 15.88
N PRO A 71 46.66 -13.10 16.12
CA PRO A 71 47.99 -12.89 15.51
C PRO A 71 48.20 -13.62 14.18
N ASN A 72 47.33 -14.59 13.86
CA ASN A 72 47.56 -15.54 12.76
C ASN A 72 47.18 -15.01 11.37
N GLY A 73 46.63 -13.79 11.30
CA GLY A 73 46.34 -13.11 10.05
C GLY A 73 45.24 -13.78 9.22
N VAL A 74 44.40 -14.63 9.82
CA VAL A 74 43.28 -15.26 9.13
C VAL A 74 42.16 -14.24 8.96
N GLY A 75 41.49 -14.28 7.82
CA GLY A 75 40.53 -13.28 7.40
C GLY A 75 39.46 -13.85 6.49
N ASP A 76 38.47 -13.03 6.19
CA ASP A 76 37.34 -13.37 5.34
C ASP A 76 36.85 -12.13 4.59
N THR A 77 35.99 -12.33 3.59
CA THR A 77 35.45 -11.28 2.71
C THR A 77 33.94 -11.35 2.66
N LEU A 78 33.27 -10.23 2.92
CA LEU A 78 31.84 -10.05 2.68
C LEU A 78 31.63 -9.20 1.42
N ARG A 79 30.80 -9.66 0.49
CA ARG A 79 30.30 -8.80 -0.61
C ARG A 79 29.04 -8.08 -0.16
N LEU A 80 29.01 -6.77 -0.39
CA LEU A 80 27.88 -5.91 -0.07
C LEU A 80 27.46 -5.13 -1.31
N HIS A 81 26.15 -4.94 -1.44
CA HIS A 81 25.56 -4.03 -2.41
C HIS A 81 25.10 -2.75 -1.70
N ILE A 82 25.62 -1.59 -2.13
CA ILE A 82 25.12 -0.30 -1.67
C ILE A 82 23.99 0.13 -2.60
N ALA A 83 22.76 0.07 -2.10
CA ALA A 83 21.58 0.43 -2.86
C ALA A 83 21.37 1.94 -2.90
N VAL A 84 20.72 2.45 -3.93
CA VAL A 84 20.25 3.83 -4.01
C VAL A 84 18.72 3.93 -3.93
N HIS A 85 18.19 5.11 -3.58
CA HIS A 85 16.75 5.34 -3.56
C HIS A 85 16.11 5.05 -4.92
N GLY A 86 14.99 4.32 -4.92
CA GLY A 86 14.30 3.90 -6.13
C GLY A 86 14.92 2.70 -6.85
N GLU A 87 16.02 2.13 -6.33
CA GLU A 87 16.55 0.86 -6.79
C GLU A 87 15.63 -0.30 -6.37
N VAL A 88 15.47 -1.29 -7.26
CA VAL A 88 14.66 -2.47 -6.96
C VAL A 88 15.38 -3.33 -5.92
N LYS A 89 14.80 -3.43 -4.72
CA LYS A 89 15.23 -4.31 -3.63
C LYS A 89 14.96 -5.78 -3.98
N TRP A 90 13.78 -6.05 -4.52
CA TRP A 90 13.40 -7.32 -5.13
C TRP A 90 12.14 -7.15 -5.95
N ARG A 91 11.83 -8.14 -6.79
CA ARG A 91 10.54 -8.25 -7.47
C ARG A 91 10.03 -9.68 -7.44
N PHE A 92 8.72 -9.83 -7.42
CA PHE A 92 8.02 -11.10 -7.33
C PHE A 92 6.94 -11.18 -8.41
N SER A 93 6.95 -12.27 -9.19
CA SER A 93 5.94 -12.52 -10.22
C SER A 93 4.68 -13.09 -9.56
N LEU A 94 3.56 -12.40 -9.73
CA LEU A 94 2.27 -12.74 -9.15
C LEU A 94 1.49 -13.77 -9.98
N GLY A 95 1.84 -13.91 -11.27
CA GLY A 95 1.12 -14.71 -12.25
C GLY A 95 -0.27 -14.12 -12.59
N GLY A 96 -0.80 -14.48 -13.76
CA GLY A 96 -2.21 -14.23 -14.12
C GLY A 96 -2.45 -13.16 -15.19
N TYR A 97 -3.74 -12.89 -15.41
CA TYR A 97 -4.31 -11.84 -16.27
C TYR A 97 -4.93 -10.77 -15.37
N GLY A 98 -4.66 -9.49 -15.64
CA GLY A 98 -4.83 -8.45 -14.62
C GLY A 98 -6.25 -7.91 -14.39
N PRO A 99 -6.45 -7.29 -13.22
CA PRO A 99 -7.31 -6.14 -13.06
C PRO A 99 -6.54 -4.94 -12.43
N ASN A 100 -6.97 -3.72 -12.78
CA ASN A 100 -6.17 -2.48 -12.79
C ASN A 100 -6.23 -1.61 -11.51
N ALA A 101 -6.68 -2.17 -10.39
CA ALA A 101 -6.92 -1.44 -9.13
C ALA A 101 -6.58 -2.34 -7.94
N GLY A 102 -5.86 -1.88 -6.93
CA GLY A 102 -5.35 -2.77 -5.88
C GLY A 102 -4.25 -2.11 -5.06
N GLY A 103 -3.88 -2.71 -3.94
CA GLY A 103 -2.78 -2.27 -3.09
C GLY A 103 -2.34 -3.41 -2.19
N PRO A 104 -1.06 -3.50 -1.83
CA PRO A 104 -0.61 -4.49 -0.85
C PRO A 104 -0.89 -4.04 0.59
N ALA A 105 -1.05 -5.02 1.49
CA ALA A 105 -1.04 -4.84 2.94
C ALA A 105 0.34 -5.09 3.51
N GLU A 106 0.62 -4.57 4.70
CA GLU A 106 1.73 -5.03 5.52
C GLU A 106 1.21 -5.58 6.85
N GLY A 107 1.71 -6.73 7.27
CA GLY A 107 1.45 -7.33 8.57
C GLY A 107 2.36 -6.80 9.69
N PRO A 108 2.06 -7.12 10.97
CA PRO A 108 2.91 -6.82 12.13
C PRO A 108 4.40 -7.15 11.99
N ASP A 109 4.70 -8.21 11.24
CA ASP A 109 6.02 -8.77 11.06
C ASP A 109 6.67 -8.34 9.72
N GLY A 110 6.09 -7.34 9.06
CA GLY A 110 6.50 -6.88 7.73
C GLY A 110 6.02 -7.78 6.58
N THR A 111 5.22 -8.82 6.84
CA THR A 111 4.68 -9.66 5.75
C THR A 111 3.80 -8.81 4.82
N ILE A 112 4.11 -8.83 3.54
CA ILE A 112 3.36 -8.15 2.50
C ILE A 112 2.26 -9.07 1.97
N TYR A 113 1.01 -8.63 2.07
CA TYR A 113 -0.14 -9.36 1.54
C TYR A 113 -0.62 -8.71 0.25
N VAL A 114 -0.77 -9.48 -0.82
CA VAL A 114 -1.16 -8.96 -2.14
C VAL A 114 -2.07 -9.95 -2.84
N LEU A 115 -3.09 -9.44 -3.55
CA LEU A 115 -3.97 -10.23 -4.39
C LEU A 115 -3.48 -10.22 -5.83
N ALA A 116 -3.63 -11.35 -6.51
CA ALA A 116 -3.39 -11.48 -7.94
C ALA A 116 -4.57 -12.22 -8.57
N GLN A 117 -5.06 -11.78 -9.72
CA GLN A 117 -6.15 -12.46 -10.41
C GLN A 117 -5.64 -13.76 -11.04
N THR A 118 -6.40 -14.84 -10.89
CA THR A 118 -6.01 -16.16 -11.40
C THR A 118 -6.64 -16.50 -12.75
N ASP A 119 -7.74 -15.86 -13.12
CA ASP A 119 -8.40 -16.05 -14.42
C ASP A 119 -8.99 -14.74 -14.97
N ALA A 120 -8.89 -14.54 -16.30
CA ALA A 120 -9.37 -13.32 -16.95
C ALA A 120 -10.91 -13.20 -17.03
N GLN A 121 -11.63 -14.29 -16.70
CA GLN A 121 -13.07 -14.44 -16.95
C GLN A 121 -13.86 -14.91 -15.71
N ALA A 122 -13.18 -15.28 -14.63
CA ALA A 122 -13.85 -15.58 -13.37
C ALA A 122 -13.43 -14.58 -12.29
N VAL A 123 -14.24 -14.51 -11.24
CA VAL A 123 -14.02 -13.61 -10.11
C VAL A 123 -13.15 -14.38 -9.11
N ASN A 124 -11.95 -14.80 -9.51
CA ASN A 124 -11.05 -15.57 -8.66
C ASN A 124 -9.70 -14.87 -8.50
N ALA A 125 -9.14 -14.97 -7.30
CA ALA A 125 -7.86 -14.37 -6.96
C ALA A 125 -7.04 -15.31 -6.10
N ARG A 126 -5.73 -15.12 -6.15
CA ARG A 126 -4.77 -15.71 -5.21
C ARG A 126 -4.29 -14.63 -4.25
N LEU A 127 -4.40 -14.90 -2.96
CA LEU A 127 -3.76 -14.13 -1.91
C LEU A 127 -2.36 -14.68 -1.66
N TYR A 128 -1.34 -13.84 -1.82
CA TYR A 128 0.03 -14.13 -1.47
C TYR A 128 0.40 -13.44 -0.16
N ALA A 129 1.13 -14.15 0.70
CA ALA A 129 1.85 -13.60 1.83
C ALA A 129 3.35 -13.68 1.53
N VAL A 130 4.02 -12.53 1.42
CA VAL A 130 5.42 -12.41 1.00
C VAL A 130 6.22 -11.77 2.12
N THR A 131 7.37 -12.33 2.48
CA THR A 131 8.27 -11.72 3.46
C THR A 131 8.79 -10.36 2.97
N PRO A 132 9.29 -9.48 3.88
CA PRO A 132 10.01 -8.27 3.48
C PRO A 132 11.22 -8.51 2.55
N LYS A 133 11.69 -9.76 2.44
CA LYS A 133 12.78 -10.19 1.56
C LYS A 133 12.32 -10.79 0.22
N GLY A 134 11.02 -10.73 -0.10
CA GLY A 134 10.48 -11.18 -1.38
C GLY A 134 10.21 -12.69 -1.49
N VAL A 135 10.23 -13.42 -0.37
CA VAL A 135 9.97 -14.87 -0.32
C VAL A 135 8.53 -15.15 0.07
N VAL A 136 7.81 -16.01 -0.65
CA VAL A 136 6.44 -16.42 -0.31
C VAL A 136 6.43 -17.25 0.98
N LYS A 137 5.69 -16.78 1.99
CA LYS A 137 5.38 -17.53 3.22
C LYS A 137 4.29 -18.56 2.97
N TRP A 138 3.20 -18.12 2.33
CA TRP A 138 2.07 -18.97 1.97
C TRP A 138 1.23 -18.30 0.88
N GLN A 139 0.34 -19.09 0.25
CA GLN A 139 -0.65 -18.59 -0.70
C GLN A 139 -2.00 -19.30 -0.53
N ARG A 140 -3.10 -18.63 -0.90
CA ARG A 140 -4.47 -19.15 -0.87
C ARG A 140 -5.23 -18.75 -2.12
N ASP A 141 -5.87 -19.73 -2.75
CA ASP A 141 -6.81 -19.49 -3.84
C ASP A 141 -8.18 -19.13 -3.27
N LEU A 142 -8.73 -18.02 -3.74
CA LEU A 142 -10.00 -17.45 -3.29
C LEU A 142 -10.97 -17.44 -4.45
N THR A 143 -12.14 -18.01 -4.23
CA THR A 143 -13.25 -17.92 -5.19
C THR A 143 -14.12 -16.72 -4.87
N GLU A 144 -14.76 -16.17 -5.91
CA GLU A 144 -15.70 -15.05 -5.80
C GLU A 144 -15.05 -13.82 -5.14
N VAL A 145 -13.76 -13.61 -5.45
CA VAL A 145 -12.92 -12.48 -5.09
C VAL A 145 -12.22 -11.98 -6.35
N ASN A 146 -12.44 -10.72 -6.68
CA ASN A 146 -11.69 -10.06 -7.76
C ASN A 146 -10.25 -9.79 -7.31
N GLY A 147 -9.26 -10.07 -8.17
CA GLY A 147 -7.86 -9.73 -7.90
C GLY A 147 -7.62 -8.23 -7.70
N SER A 148 -8.60 -7.39 -8.08
CA SER A 148 -8.59 -5.94 -7.88
C SER A 148 -9.08 -5.46 -6.51
N ASN A 149 -9.36 -6.40 -5.61
CA ASN A 149 -9.65 -6.09 -4.22
C ASN A 149 -8.35 -5.85 -3.44
N TYR A 150 -8.52 -5.43 -2.21
CA TYR A 150 -7.44 -5.05 -1.33
C TYR A 150 -7.55 -5.98 -0.12
N PRO A 151 -6.49 -6.75 0.21
CA PRO A 151 -6.44 -7.42 1.50
C PRO A 151 -6.65 -6.42 2.64
N MET A 152 -6.81 -6.89 3.86
CA MET A 152 -6.79 -6.03 5.04
C MET A 152 -6.08 -6.77 6.14
N VAL A 153 -5.35 -6.08 6.99
CA VAL A 153 -4.74 -6.66 8.18
C VAL A 153 -5.44 -6.08 9.40
N GLY A 154 -5.86 -6.92 10.33
CA GLY A 154 -6.44 -6.50 11.61
C GLY A 154 -5.38 -6.10 12.64
N VAL A 155 -5.81 -5.45 13.72
CA VAL A 155 -4.94 -5.21 14.89
C VAL A 155 -4.41 -6.52 15.49
N ASP A 156 -5.14 -7.61 15.31
CA ASP A 156 -4.77 -8.97 15.72
C ASP A 156 -3.82 -9.67 14.72
N GLY A 157 -3.50 -9.02 13.60
CA GLY A 157 -2.62 -9.53 12.55
C GLY A 157 -3.31 -10.43 11.53
N ALA A 158 -4.59 -10.76 11.69
CA ALA A 158 -5.30 -11.56 10.70
C ALA A 158 -5.53 -10.80 9.41
N VAL A 159 -5.64 -11.56 8.32
CA VAL A 159 -5.81 -11.05 6.98
C VAL A 159 -7.24 -11.24 6.52
N TYR A 160 -7.90 -10.18 6.09
CA TYR A 160 -9.28 -10.18 5.62
C TYR A 160 -9.33 -9.82 4.14
N VAL A 161 -10.16 -10.53 3.38
CA VAL A 161 -10.39 -10.22 1.96
C VAL A 161 -11.88 -10.17 1.72
N VAL A 162 -12.35 -9.02 1.21
CA VAL A 162 -13.77 -8.76 0.92
C VAL A 162 -13.97 -8.79 -0.58
N GLY A 163 -14.62 -9.84 -1.08
CA GLY A 163 -15.15 -10.00 -2.43
C GLY A 163 -16.67 -10.14 -2.41
N GLN A 164 -17.24 -10.94 -3.32
CA GLN A 164 -18.61 -11.45 -3.15
C GLN A 164 -18.69 -12.36 -1.92
N TYR A 165 -17.61 -13.11 -1.66
CA TYR A 165 -17.36 -13.81 -0.41
C TYR A 165 -16.39 -13.05 0.49
N VAL A 166 -16.45 -13.32 1.79
CA VAL A 166 -15.50 -12.76 2.77
C VAL A 166 -14.64 -13.87 3.31
N TRP A 167 -13.33 -13.64 3.30
CA TRP A 167 -12.34 -14.60 3.78
C TRP A 167 -11.52 -13.97 4.90
N ALA A 168 -11.24 -14.74 5.95
CA ALA A 168 -10.32 -14.35 7.01
C ALA A 168 -9.27 -15.44 7.25
N PHE A 169 -8.01 -15.04 7.31
CA PHE A 169 -6.87 -15.92 7.53
C PHE A 169 -6.06 -15.47 8.74
N GLU A 170 -5.49 -16.42 9.46
CA GLU A 170 -4.45 -16.15 10.44
C GLU A 170 -3.15 -15.69 9.74
N PRO A 171 -2.21 -15.03 10.47
CA PRO A 171 -0.91 -14.64 9.90
C PRO A 171 -0.10 -15.79 9.29
N ASP A 172 -0.35 -17.03 9.73
CA ASP A 172 0.28 -18.25 9.20
C ASP A 172 -0.41 -18.81 7.95
N GLY A 173 -1.52 -18.20 7.53
CA GLY A 173 -2.31 -18.56 6.36
C GLY A 173 -3.36 -19.63 6.62
N SER A 174 -3.55 -20.10 7.85
CA SER A 174 -4.69 -20.96 8.19
C SER A 174 -6.00 -20.19 8.09
N LEU A 175 -7.06 -20.86 7.63
CA LEU A 175 -8.38 -20.24 7.51
C LEU A 175 -8.95 -20.01 8.90
N ARG A 176 -9.29 -18.76 9.22
CA ARG A 176 -9.97 -18.41 10.47
C ARG A 176 -11.48 -18.60 10.33
N TRP A 177 -12.06 -17.99 9.30
CA TRP A 177 -13.48 -18.15 8.94
C TRP A 177 -13.70 -17.67 7.51
N ALA A 178 -14.83 -18.05 6.91
CA ALA A 178 -15.26 -17.53 5.62
C ALA A 178 -16.79 -17.40 5.57
N ILE A 179 -17.28 -16.43 4.81
CA ILE A 179 -18.70 -16.28 4.43
C ILE A 179 -18.80 -16.62 2.94
N THR A 180 -19.31 -17.82 2.63
CA THR A 180 -19.38 -18.38 1.27
C THR A 180 -20.74 -18.94 0.89
N ASP A 181 -21.71 -18.94 1.80
CA ASP A 181 -23.04 -19.52 1.66
C ASP A 181 -24.10 -18.50 1.19
N ARG A 182 -23.66 -17.38 0.62
CA ARG A 182 -24.53 -16.31 0.14
C ARG A 182 -24.97 -16.57 -1.29
N GLN A 183 -26.27 -16.40 -1.55
CA GLN A 183 -26.85 -16.45 -2.90
C GLN A 183 -26.29 -15.29 -3.74
N VAL A 184 -25.40 -15.60 -4.68
CA VAL A 184 -24.80 -14.66 -5.65
C VAL A 184 -25.74 -14.41 -6.85
N GLU A 185 -27.03 -14.79 -6.74
CA GLU A 185 -27.98 -14.65 -7.83
C GLU A 185 -28.15 -13.17 -8.21
N ILE A 186 -27.75 -12.90 -9.45
CA ILE A 186 -27.69 -11.60 -10.13
C ILE A 186 -26.48 -10.79 -9.66
N LEU A 187 -25.42 -10.71 -10.49
CA LEU A 187 -24.55 -9.53 -10.67
C LEU A 187 -23.29 -9.74 -11.55
N ARG A 188 -23.13 -10.85 -12.30
CA ARG A 188 -21.99 -11.05 -13.25
C ARG A 188 -21.80 -9.97 -14.34
N ASN A 189 -22.70 -8.99 -14.42
CA ASN A 189 -22.68 -7.90 -15.41
C ASN A 189 -22.28 -6.52 -14.84
N PHE A 190 -21.99 -6.41 -13.54
CA PHE A 190 -21.45 -5.19 -12.95
C PHE A 190 -20.00 -5.45 -12.60
N PRO A 191 -19.09 -4.49 -12.84
CA PRO A 191 -17.71 -4.71 -12.45
C PRO A 191 -17.71 -4.93 -10.93
N ASP A 192 -17.20 -6.08 -10.50
CA ASP A 192 -17.20 -6.55 -9.11
C ASP A 192 -16.16 -5.76 -8.30
N TRP A 193 -16.54 -4.56 -7.86
CA TRP A 193 -15.77 -3.73 -6.93
C TRP A 193 -16.31 -3.95 -5.52
N HIS A 194 -15.68 -4.87 -4.79
CA HIS A 194 -15.97 -5.11 -3.39
C HIS A 194 -14.93 -4.44 -2.52
N ALA A 195 -15.31 -4.18 -1.29
CA ALA A 195 -14.46 -3.43 -0.40
C ALA A 195 -14.78 -3.64 1.05
N GLY A 196 -13.77 -3.48 1.91
CA GLY A 196 -14.02 -3.34 3.32
C GLY A 196 -13.10 -2.34 3.98
N ALA A 197 -13.38 -2.13 5.26
CA ALA A 197 -12.48 -1.48 6.20
C ALA A 197 -12.57 -2.21 7.53
N ILE A 198 -11.45 -2.24 8.25
CA ILE A 198 -11.40 -2.79 9.61
C ILE A 198 -11.03 -1.69 10.60
N SER A 199 -11.79 -1.59 11.68
CA SER A 199 -11.53 -0.65 12.77
C SER A 199 -10.57 -1.22 13.80
N SER A 200 -9.98 -0.34 14.61
CA SER A 200 -9.03 -0.73 15.65
C SER A 200 -9.66 -1.52 16.81
N ASP A 201 -10.99 -1.46 16.96
CA ASP A 201 -11.77 -2.26 17.89
C ASP A 201 -12.22 -3.61 17.30
N GLY A 202 -11.76 -3.98 16.11
CA GLY A 202 -11.97 -5.31 15.52
C GLY A 202 -13.34 -5.50 14.86
N VAL A 203 -13.92 -4.42 14.32
CA VAL A 203 -15.11 -4.50 13.46
C VAL A 203 -14.70 -4.43 12.00
N LEU A 204 -15.10 -5.44 11.22
CA LEU A 204 -14.96 -5.48 9.77
C LEU A 204 -16.23 -4.94 9.13
N TYR A 205 -16.11 -3.83 8.40
CA TYR A 205 -17.17 -3.27 7.56
C TYR A 205 -17.01 -3.80 6.14
N ALA A 206 -17.92 -4.65 5.68
CA ALA A 206 -17.84 -5.34 4.39
C ALA A 206 -18.94 -4.87 3.43
N ALA A 207 -18.54 -4.18 2.36
CA ALA A 207 -19.40 -3.74 1.27
C ALA A 207 -19.43 -4.80 0.16
N LEU A 208 -20.56 -5.54 0.13
CA LEU A 208 -20.79 -6.77 -0.63
C LEU A 208 -21.83 -6.52 -1.73
N ALA A 209 -21.50 -5.63 -2.66
CA ALA A 209 -22.41 -5.16 -3.71
C ALA A 209 -23.69 -4.54 -3.15
N PHE A 210 -24.84 -5.22 -3.11
CA PHE A 210 -26.10 -4.65 -2.60
C PHE A 210 -26.27 -4.71 -1.08
N GLU A 211 -25.31 -5.33 -0.39
CA GLU A 211 -25.35 -5.52 1.05
C GLU A 211 -24.13 -4.87 1.70
N PHE A 212 -24.32 -4.34 2.92
CA PHE A 212 -23.25 -3.74 3.69
C PHE A 212 -23.37 -4.20 5.14
N TYR A 213 -22.33 -4.85 5.64
CA TYR A 213 -22.31 -5.48 6.97
C TYR A 213 -21.26 -4.85 7.85
N ALA A 214 -21.54 -4.78 9.15
CA ALA A 214 -20.53 -4.76 10.18
C ALA A 214 -20.45 -6.13 10.84
N LEU A 215 -19.26 -6.71 10.84
CA LEU A 215 -18.97 -8.05 11.32
C LEU A 215 -17.94 -7.98 12.44
N ARG A 216 -18.04 -8.85 13.43
CA ARG A 216 -16.94 -9.08 14.37
C ARG A 216 -15.79 -9.76 13.62
N ALA A 217 -14.63 -9.12 13.56
CA ALA A 217 -13.49 -9.63 12.81
C ALA A 217 -12.96 -10.96 13.37
N ALA A 218 -13.23 -11.27 14.65
CA ALA A 218 -12.84 -12.51 15.29
C ALA A 218 -13.59 -13.75 14.76
N ASN A 219 -14.87 -13.63 14.41
CA ASN A 219 -15.74 -14.79 14.18
C ASN A 219 -16.83 -14.61 13.13
N ALA A 220 -16.86 -13.48 12.41
CA ALA A 220 -17.87 -13.13 11.42
C ALA A 220 -19.30 -12.91 11.96
N ASP A 221 -19.50 -12.82 13.28
CA ASP A 221 -20.81 -12.50 13.84
C ASP A 221 -21.28 -11.14 13.31
N THR A 222 -22.50 -11.10 12.78
CA THR A 222 -23.10 -9.85 12.31
C THR A 222 -23.43 -8.96 13.49
N ILE A 223 -22.85 -7.76 13.52
CA ILE A 223 -23.20 -6.70 14.47
C ILE A 223 -24.45 -5.99 13.97
N TRP A 224 -24.43 -5.58 12.71
CA TRP A 224 -25.57 -5.01 12.02
C TRP A 224 -25.41 -5.17 10.50
N GLN A 225 -26.52 -5.03 9.80
CA GLN A 225 -26.59 -4.97 8.35
C GLN A 225 -27.32 -3.69 7.94
N ALA A 226 -26.72 -2.90 7.05
CA ALA A 226 -27.40 -1.74 6.49
C ALA A 226 -28.57 -2.19 5.61
N PRO A 227 -29.62 -1.35 5.45
CA PRO A 227 -30.75 -1.70 4.60
C PRO A 227 -30.32 -2.15 3.21
N ARG A 228 -30.75 -3.34 2.80
CA ARG A 228 -30.51 -3.84 1.43
C ARG A 228 -31.18 -2.90 0.46
N SER A 229 -30.45 -2.47 -0.56
CA SER A 229 -31.03 -1.67 -1.65
C SER A 229 -31.24 -2.54 -2.87
N SER A 230 -32.45 -2.47 -3.43
CA SER A 230 -32.85 -3.21 -4.63
C SER A 230 -32.31 -2.60 -5.93
N SER A 231 -31.72 -1.40 -5.88
CA SER A 231 -31.29 -0.66 -7.06
C SER A 231 -30.01 0.16 -6.85
N ALA A 232 -29.30 -0.05 -5.73
CA ALA A 232 -28.13 0.74 -5.38
C ALA A 232 -27.09 -0.08 -4.64
N SER A 233 -25.90 -0.19 -5.21
CA SER A 233 -24.80 -0.96 -4.66
C SER A 233 -23.88 -0.10 -3.79
N TRP A 234 -23.34 -0.70 -2.74
CA TRP A 234 -22.24 -0.26 -1.90
C TRP A 234 -20.92 -0.68 -2.58
N LEU A 235 -20.49 0.07 -3.60
CA LEU A 235 -19.28 -0.24 -4.39
C LEU A 235 -18.06 0.60 -3.98
N SER A 236 -18.20 1.47 -2.99
CA SER A 236 -17.09 2.27 -2.47
C SER A 236 -16.66 1.72 -1.12
N PRO A 237 -15.36 1.49 -0.89
CA PRO A 237 -14.87 1.13 0.42
C PRO A 237 -15.35 2.08 1.51
N PRO A 238 -15.85 1.52 2.62
CA PRO A 238 -16.26 2.31 3.76
C PRO A 238 -15.02 2.94 4.41
N THR A 239 -15.20 4.09 5.05
CA THR A 239 -14.18 4.73 5.87
C THR A 239 -14.62 4.81 7.31
N VAL A 240 -13.78 4.38 8.25
CA VAL A 240 -14.09 4.44 9.68
C VAL A 240 -13.41 5.66 10.29
N SER A 241 -14.13 6.48 11.06
CA SER A 241 -13.53 7.60 11.78
C SER A 241 -12.46 7.12 12.77
N ALA A 242 -11.47 7.96 13.05
CA ALA A 242 -10.35 7.61 13.94
C ALA A 242 -10.79 7.19 15.36
N ASP A 243 -11.93 7.69 15.83
CA ASP A 243 -12.54 7.30 17.12
C ASP A 243 -13.38 6.01 17.04
N SER A 244 -13.45 5.37 15.87
CA SER A 244 -14.28 4.19 15.56
C SER A 244 -15.78 4.37 15.85
N ARG A 245 -16.29 5.61 15.87
CA ARG A 245 -17.72 5.90 16.16
C ARG A 245 -18.57 6.16 14.93
N THR A 246 -17.96 6.41 13.77
CA THR A 246 -18.65 6.73 12.53
C THR A 246 -18.09 5.91 11.39
N VAL A 247 -18.99 5.41 10.55
CA VAL A 247 -18.60 4.79 9.28
C VAL A 247 -19.22 5.58 8.15
N TYR A 248 -18.38 5.98 7.20
CA TYR A 248 -18.77 6.67 5.99
C TYR A 248 -18.80 5.66 4.84
N ALA A 249 -19.91 5.54 4.14
CA ALA A 249 -20.04 4.62 3.01
C ALA A 249 -20.88 5.25 1.91
N ARG A 250 -20.54 5.01 0.65
CA ARG A 250 -21.35 5.49 -0.49
C ARG A 250 -22.18 4.38 -1.09
N GLN A 251 -23.39 4.77 -1.41
CA GLN A 251 -24.31 3.99 -2.20
C GLN A 251 -24.44 4.63 -3.59
N VAL A 252 -24.07 3.87 -4.62
CA VAL A 252 -23.73 4.36 -5.99
C VAL A 252 -24.81 5.23 -6.63
N THR A 253 -26.09 5.00 -6.35
CA THR A 253 -27.17 5.70 -7.06
C THR A 253 -27.75 6.92 -6.34
N ARG A 254 -27.34 7.23 -5.09
CA ARG A 254 -28.03 8.27 -4.31
C ARG A 254 -27.15 9.12 -3.39
N GLU A 255 -26.39 8.53 -2.47
CA GLU A 255 -25.95 9.26 -1.26
C GLU A 255 -24.60 8.78 -0.68
N LEU A 256 -23.85 9.71 -0.06
CA LEU A 256 -22.88 9.41 0.99
C LEU A 256 -23.62 9.25 2.32
N TRP A 257 -23.34 8.17 3.03
CA TRP A 257 -23.94 7.86 4.33
C TRP A 257 -22.90 8.01 5.42
N ALA A 258 -23.29 8.65 6.52
CA ALA A 258 -22.60 8.52 7.80
C ALA A 258 -23.46 7.66 8.74
N LEU A 259 -22.90 6.57 9.23
CA LEU A 259 -23.55 5.60 10.11
C LEU A 259 -22.90 5.60 11.49
N VAL A 260 -23.69 5.31 12.52
CA VAL A 260 -23.20 4.96 13.86
C VAL A 260 -22.50 3.61 13.78
N ALA A 261 -21.19 3.58 14.01
CA ALA A 261 -20.37 2.38 13.89
C ALA A 261 -20.89 1.18 14.70
N ALA A 262 -21.40 1.43 15.92
CA ALA A 262 -21.89 0.38 16.80
C ALA A 262 -23.24 -0.23 16.39
N THR A 263 -24.09 0.49 15.64
CA THR A 263 -25.49 0.10 15.42
C THR A 263 -25.94 0.12 13.96
N GLY A 264 -25.17 0.73 13.07
CA GLY A 264 -25.56 0.95 11.67
C GLY A 264 -26.63 2.03 11.49
N ALA A 265 -27.04 2.70 12.57
CA ALA A 265 -28.06 3.75 12.49
C ALA A 265 -27.53 4.96 11.69
N THR A 266 -28.37 5.51 10.81
CA THR A 266 -28.02 6.70 10.03
C THR A 266 -27.82 7.91 10.94
N LYS A 267 -26.66 8.55 10.85
CA LYS A 267 -26.43 9.89 11.43
C LYS A 267 -26.94 10.97 10.49
N TRP A 268 -26.54 10.89 9.22
CA TRP A 268 -26.94 11.79 8.15
C TRP A 268 -26.63 11.16 6.80
N THR A 269 -27.24 11.70 5.75
CA THR A 269 -26.89 11.39 4.36
C THR A 269 -26.72 12.66 3.56
N VAL A 270 -25.88 12.60 2.53
CA VAL A 270 -25.64 13.70 1.60
C VAL A 270 -25.82 13.20 0.19
N ALA A 271 -26.72 13.84 -0.55
CA ALA A 271 -27.03 13.46 -1.92
C ALA A 271 -25.84 13.69 -2.86
N ASP A 272 -25.68 12.75 -3.79
CA ASP A 272 -24.75 12.85 -4.91
C ASP A 272 -25.55 13.22 -6.17
N PRO A 273 -25.68 14.52 -6.50
CA PRO A 273 -26.49 14.98 -7.63
C PRO A 273 -25.90 14.57 -9.00
N ASP A 274 -24.66 14.07 -9.05
CA ASP A 274 -23.95 13.72 -10.29
C ASP A 274 -24.09 12.23 -10.68
N SER A 275 -24.97 11.47 -10.01
CA SER A 275 -25.16 10.02 -10.22
C SER A 275 -26.09 9.70 -11.41
N PRO A 276 -25.67 8.85 -12.40
CA PRO A 276 -25.82 7.40 -12.23
C PRO A 276 -24.67 6.46 -12.66
N PHE A 277 -23.68 6.83 -13.50
CA PHE A 277 -22.55 5.93 -13.87
C PHE A 277 -21.33 6.71 -14.44
N LYS A 278 -20.88 7.77 -13.77
CA LYS A 278 -19.58 8.40 -14.08
C LYS A 278 -18.79 8.58 -12.79
N GLY A 279 -17.62 7.94 -12.71
CA GLY A 279 -16.68 8.03 -11.58
C GLY A 279 -17.06 7.17 -10.36
N PHE A 280 -16.34 6.06 -10.21
CA PHE A 280 -16.35 5.28 -8.97
C PHE A 280 -15.38 5.95 -7.98
N GLY A 281 -15.67 5.90 -6.68
CA GLY A 281 -14.80 6.45 -5.63
C GLY A 281 -15.58 7.24 -4.57
N VAL A 282 -15.22 7.00 -3.31
CA VAL A 282 -15.39 7.91 -2.16
C VAL A 282 -14.13 7.74 -1.34
N GLY A 283 -13.48 8.85 -1.00
CA GLY A 283 -12.49 8.88 0.07
C GLY A 283 -12.93 9.91 1.08
N SER A 284 -12.83 9.62 2.39
CA SER A 284 -13.00 10.64 3.42
C SER A 284 -12.22 10.38 4.71
N LEU A 285 -11.24 11.21 5.03
CA LEU A 285 -11.20 12.01 6.26
C LEU A 285 -10.07 13.04 6.11
N LEU A 286 -10.40 14.33 6.15
CA LEU A 286 -9.49 15.44 5.83
C LEU A 286 -8.62 15.84 7.01
N ILE A 287 -9.16 15.66 8.21
CA ILE A 287 -8.68 16.05 9.53
C ILE A 287 -9.79 15.59 10.50
N PRO A 288 -9.59 15.53 11.83
CA PRO A 288 -10.64 15.18 12.82
C PRO A 288 -11.95 16.02 12.78
N LEU A 289 -12.12 16.92 11.80
CA LEU A 289 -13.26 17.81 11.63
C LEU A 289 -13.84 17.88 10.19
N ARG A 290 -13.27 17.18 9.20
CA ARG A 290 -13.73 17.26 7.80
C ARG A 290 -13.71 15.92 7.09
N VAL A 291 -14.64 15.75 6.15
CA VAL A 291 -14.90 14.55 5.35
C VAL A 291 -14.76 14.96 3.89
N LEU A 292 -13.82 14.39 3.14
CA LEU A 292 -13.84 14.54 1.68
C LEU A 292 -14.95 13.67 1.09
N MET A 293 -15.58 14.13 0.02
CA MET A 293 -16.45 13.32 -0.79
C MET A 293 -16.02 13.54 -2.23
N VAL A 294 -15.34 12.55 -2.77
CA VAL A 294 -15.03 12.49 -4.20
C VAL A 294 -16.27 11.94 -4.90
N THR A 295 -16.81 12.70 -5.83
CA THR A 295 -17.95 12.34 -6.68
C THR A 295 -17.51 12.38 -8.14
N GLY A 296 -18.35 11.87 -9.04
CA GLY A 296 -18.00 11.64 -10.43
C GLY A 296 -17.33 12.80 -11.15
N ALA A 297 -17.78 14.04 -10.88
CA ALA A 297 -17.25 15.26 -11.50
C ALA A 297 -16.58 16.20 -10.49
N ARG A 298 -16.76 15.99 -9.17
CA ARG A 298 -16.48 16.99 -8.15
C ARG A 298 -15.89 16.41 -6.87
N VAL A 299 -15.18 17.23 -6.13
CA VAL A 299 -14.77 16.91 -4.76
C VAL A 299 -15.39 17.92 -3.80
N ARG A 300 -16.01 17.42 -2.74
CA ARG A 300 -16.61 18.22 -1.67
C ARG A 300 -15.86 18.01 -0.38
N GLU A 301 -15.68 19.09 0.37
CA GLU A 301 -15.33 19.04 1.78
C GLU A 301 -16.59 19.19 2.59
N LEU A 302 -16.86 18.23 3.45
CA LEU A 302 -17.98 18.24 4.38
C LEU A 302 -17.45 18.37 5.81
N ASP A 303 -18.23 18.95 6.71
CA ASP A 303 -17.97 18.81 8.14
C ASP A 303 -18.44 17.43 8.66
N THR A 304 -18.23 17.16 9.95
CA THR A 304 -18.63 15.89 10.58
C THR A 304 -20.15 15.73 10.74
N LEU A 305 -20.93 16.79 10.47
CA LEU A 305 -22.39 16.81 10.50
C LEU A 305 -23.01 16.65 9.10
N GLY A 306 -22.17 16.54 8.05
CA GLY A 306 -22.61 16.35 6.67
C GLY A 306 -22.92 17.65 5.93
N MET A 307 -22.54 18.81 6.47
CA MET A 307 -22.67 20.09 5.77
C MET A 307 -21.54 20.24 4.75
N VAL A 308 -21.88 20.53 3.50
CA VAL A 308 -20.90 20.87 2.46
C VAL A 308 -20.31 22.24 2.79
N MET A 309 -19.03 22.25 3.14
CA MET A 309 -18.25 23.44 3.48
C MET A 309 -17.68 24.11 2.24
N VAL A 310 -17.14 23.28 1.33
CA VAL A 310 -16.49 23.72 0.09
C VAL A 310 -16.78 22.67 -0.98
N GLU A 311 -17.06 23.12 -2.19
CA GLU A 311 -17.14 22.29 -3.39
C GLU A 311 -16.16 22.85 -4.43
N GLY A 312 -15.41 21.94 -5.06
CA GLY A 312 -14.44 22.30 -6.08
C GLY A 312 -14.13 21.10 -6.97
N LEU A 313 -13.31 21.34 -7.99
CA LEU A 313 -12.99 20.43 -9.09
C LEU A 313 -14.18 20.17 -10.02
N ASP A 314 -14.06 20.57 -11.30
CA ASP A 314 -14.92 20.13 -12.42
C ASP A 314 -14.09 19.22 -13.34
N HIS A 315 -13.32 18.32 -12.74
CA HIS A 315 -12.52 17.32 -13.43
C HIS A 315 -12.91 15.99 -12.83
N ALA A 316 -13.36 15.06 -13.68
CA ALA A 316 -13.87 13.77 -13.24
C ALA A 316 -12.73 12.94 -12.65
N PRO A 317 -12.47 13.03 -11.34
CA PRO A 317 -11.20 12.59 -10.78
C PRO A 317 -11.13 11.07 -10.72
N GLY A 318 -12.22 10.37 -11.07
CA GLY A 318 -12.32 8.93 -11.04
C GLY A 318 -11.93 8.35 -9.69
N LEU A 319 -11.45 7.11 -9.73
CA LEU A 319 -11.15 6.27 -8.56
C LEU A 319 -9.86 6.63 -7.83
N SER A 320 -9.20 7.74 -8.17
CA SER A 320 -7.97 8.13 -7.49
C SER A 320 -8.26 8.66 -6.10
N GLU A 321 -7.61 8.08 -5.10
CA GLU A 321 -7.73 8.53 -3.71
C GLU A 321 -6.85 9.76 -3.47
N PRO A 322 -7.39 10.82 -2.83
CA PRO A 322 -6.54 11.90 -2.37
C PRO A 322 -5.71 11.48 -1.16
N VAL A 323 -4.46 11.92 -1.09
CA VAL A 323 -3.64 11.88 0.14
C VAL A 323 -3.48 13.29 0.70
N ILE A 324 -3.40 13.40 2.02
CA ILE A 324 -3.41 14.69 2.70
C ILE A 324 -2.16 14.80 3.56
N ALA A 325 -1.36 15.83 3.31
CA ALA A 325 -0.20 16.13 4.12
C ALA A 325 -0.59 16.59 5.53
N PRO A 326 0.32 16.49 6.53
CA PRO A 326 0.09 17.08 7.85
C PRO A 326 -0.22 18.59 7.79
N THR A 327 0.24 19.26 6.73
CA THR A 327 -0.03 20.67 6.46
C THR A 327 -1.46 20.96 5.99
N GLY A 328 -2.27 19.94 5.73
CA GLY A 328 -3.60 20.04 5.13
C GLY A 328 -3.59 20.14 3.59
N THR A 329 -2.42 20.07 2.94
CA THR A 329 -2.35 20.03 1.47
C THR A 329 -2.90 18.71 0.95
N ILE A 330 -3.87 18.78 0.03
CA ILE A 330 -4.49 17.62 -0.61
C ILE A 330 -3.76 17.34 -1.92
N TYR A 331 -3.27 16.11 -2.09
CA TYR A 331 -2.70 15.62 -3.34
C TYR A 331 -3.62 14.59 -3.97
N LEU A 332 -3.89 14.74 -5.26
CA LEU A 332 -4.83 13.88 -5.99
C LEU A 332 -4.28 13.61 -7.39
N GLN A 333 -4.36 12.36 -7.83
CA GLN A 333 -4.13 12.01 -9.24
C GLN A 333 -5.46 12.09 -10.01
N ASP A 334 -5.48 12.66 -11.21
CA ASP A 334 -6.69 12.69 -12.04
C ASP A 334 -6.68 11.52 -13.04
N VAL A 335 -7.75 10.72 -13.10
CA VAL A 335 -7.77 9.51 -13.95
C VAL A 335 -7.91 9.78 -15.45
N HIS A 336 -8.22 11.01 -15.87
CA HIS A 336 -8.40 11.36 -17.28
C HIS A 336 -7.19 12.10 -17.85
N SER A 337 -6.59 13.00 -17.06
CA SER A 337 -5.38 13.74 -17.41
C SER A 337 -4.11 13.01 -16.96
N PHE A 338 -4.24 12.05 -16.04
CA PHE A 338 -3.16 11.26 -15.43
C PHE A 338 -2.15 12.12 -14.66
N GLY A 339 -2.46 13.40 -14.48
CA GLY A 339 -1.64 14.35 -13.76
C GLY A 339 -1.80 14.23 -12.26
N LEU A 340 -0.79 14.68 -11.53
CA LEU A 340 -0.83 14.88 -10.09
C LEU A 340 -1.16 16.35 -9.79
N TYR A 341 -2.08 16.57 -8.88
CA TYR A 341 -2.53 17.90 -8.49
C TYR A 341 -2.35 18.11 -6.99
N ALA A 342 -2.12 19.35 -6.59
CA ALA A 342 -2.10 19.76 -5.20
C ALA A 342 -3.09 20.90 -4.95
N TYR A 343 -3.73 20.85 -3.78
CA TYR A 343 -4.79 21.77 -3.38
C TYR A 343 -4.62 22.20 -1.93
N ALA A 344 -4.94 23.47 -1.63
CA ALA A 344 -5.07 23.96 -0.25
C ALA A 344 -6.45 23.64 0.34
N ALA A 345 -7.47 23.65 -0.53
CA ALA A 345 -8.82 23.20 -0.33
C ALA A 345 -9.33 22.70 -1.69
N VAL A 346 -10.38 21.89 -1.74
CA VAL A 346 -10.86 21.26 -2.99
C VAL A 346 -11.16 22.24 -4.14
N ASN A 347 -11.38 23.53 -3.84
CA ASN A 347 -11.60 24.60 -4.82
C ASN A 347 -10.39 25.51 -5.07
N GLN A 348 -9.26 25.26 -4.42
CA GLN A 348 -8.06 26.09 -4.48
C GLN A 348 -6.85 25.26 -4.90
N GLN A 349 -6.63 25.14 -6.21
CA GLN A 349 -5.45 24.48 -6.77
C GLN A 349 -4.18 25.26 -6.44
N LEU A 350 -3.19 24.58 -5.87
CA LEU A 350 -1.86 25.11 -5.64
C LEU A 350 -0.97 24.93 -6.88
N TRP A 351 -0.90 23.69 -7.38
CA TRP A 351 -0.12 23.35 -8.56
C TRP A 351 -0.64 22.08 -9.22
N ARG A 352 -0.22 21.84 -10.47
CA ARG A 352 -0.46 20.59 -11.19
C ARG A 352 0.79 20.14 -11.94
N ARG A 353 1.00 18.84 -12.01
CA ARG A 353 2.02 18.15 -12.80
C ARG A 353 1.32 17.29 -13.83
N ALA A 354 1.42 17.67 -15.10
CA ALA A 354 0.81 16.90 -16.19
C ALA A 354 1.51 15.55 -16.40
N SER A 355 0.77 14.53 -16.84
CA SER A 355 1.35 13.29 -17.32
C SER A 355 2.03 13.47 -18.67
N THR A 356 3.10 12.72 -18.92
CA THR A 356 3.89 12.74 -20.16
C THR A 356 3.34 11.80 -21.23
N ASN A 357 2.52 10.81 -20.87
CA ASN A 357 1.90 9.85 -21.79
C ASN A 357 0.63 9.26 -21.16
N SER A 358 -0.45 9.19 -21.92
CA SER A 358 -1.73 8.67 -21.43
C SER A 358 -2.48 7.91 -22.53
N ARG A 359 -2.92 6.68 -22.23
CA ARG A 359 -3.85 5.91 -23.08
C ARG A 359 -5.01 5.24 -22.33
N TRP A 360 -4.97 5.08 -21.00
CA TRP A 360 -5.98 4.30 -20.25
C TRP A 360 -6.18 4.76 -18.81
N PRO A 361 -7.43 4.89 -18.29
CA PRO A 361 -7.70 5.29 -16.91
C PRO A 361 -7.07 4.32 -15.91
N GLN A 362 -6.33 4.84 -14.94
CA GLN A 362 -5.69 4.09 -13.87
C GLN A 362 -6.40 4.37 -12.54
N TYR A 363 -6.36 3.40 -11.61
CA TYR A 363 -7.32 3.34 -10.50
C TYR A 363 -6.66 3.28 -9.11
N GLY A 364 -5.41 3.75 -8.97
CA GLY A 364 -4.69 3.82 -7.70
C GLY A 364 -4.32 5.26 -7.32
N GLY A 365 -4.54 5.63 -6.05
CA GLY A 365 -4.08 6.91 -5.53
C GLY A 365 -2.59 6.93 -5.16
N PRO A 366 -1.98 8.11 -4.98
CA PRO A 366 -0.63 8.23 -4.45
C PRO A 366 -0.52 7.74 -2.99
N ALA A 367 0.70 7.54 -2.50
CA ALA A 367 1.02 7.34 -1.09
C ALA A 367 1.97 8.46 -0.62
N LEU A 368 1.78 9.00 0.58
CA LEU A 368 2.58 10.11 1.11
C LEU A 368 3.34 9.68 2.37
N ALA A 369 4.68 9.79 2.34
CA ALA A 369 5.52 9.68 3.52
C ALA A 369 5.49 10.99 4.33
N SER A 370 5.62 10.86 5.66
CA SER A 370 5.62 11.99 6.61
C SER A 370 6.70 13.04 6.32
N GLY A 371 7.81 12.64 5.69
CA GLY A 371 8.87 13.54 5.23
C GLY A 371 8.54 14.37 3.97
N GLY A 372 7.32 14.28 3.43
CA GLY A 372 6.91 15.00 2.23
C GLY A 372 7.32 14.31 0.92
N VAL A 373 7.60 13.01 0.95
CA VAL A 373 7.85 12.21 -0.27
C VAL A 373 6.56 11.54 -0.70
N LEU A 374 6.09 11.86 -1.89
CA LEU A 374 4.89 11.29 -2.49
C LEU A 374 5.27 10.25 -3.55
N TYR A 375 4.74 9.04 -3.40
CA TYR A 375 4.89 7.95 -4.34
C TYR A 375 3.64 7.81 -5.18
N THR A 376 3.78 7.74 -6.50
CA THR A 376 2.64 7.61 -7.41
C THR A 376 2.98 6.74 -8.60
N ALA A 377 2.05 5.87 -8.96
CA ALA A 377 2.09 5.08 -10.17
C ALA A 377 1.54 5.89 -11.35
N THR A 378 2.16 5.76 -12.51
CA THR A 378 1.64 6.23 -13.79
C THR A 378 1.92 5.18 -14.86
N GLN A 379 1.32 5.34 -16.03
CA GLN A 379 1.58 4.45 -17.17
C GLN A 379 3.05 4.37 -17.56
N ASP A 380 3.79 5.48 -17.43
CA ASP A 380 5.18 5.57 -17.87
C ASP A 380 6.20 5.28 -16.75
N GLY A 381 5.76 5.01 -15.53
CA GLY A 381 6.62 4.55 -14.46
C GLY A 381 6.08 4.74 -13.05
N PHE A 382 6.94 4.45 -12.10
CA PHE A 382 6.72 4.70 -10.69
C PHE A 382 7.60 5.86 -10.23
N TYR A 383 7.00 6.82 -9.54
CA TYR A 383 7.62 8.10 -9.21
C TYR A 383 7.67 8.30 -7.71
N ALA A 384 8.81 8.77 -7.22
CA ALA A 384 8.92 9.45 -5.93
C ALA A 384 9.17 10.94 -6.15
N LEU A 385 8.36 11.75 -5.48
CA LEU A 385 8.37 13.20 -5.61
C LEU A 385 8.52 13.83 -4.24
N ASP A 386 9.47 14.75 -4.08
CA ASP A 386 9.43 15.65 -2.93
C ASP A 386 8.33 16.68 -3.20
N VAL A 387 7.32 16.72 -2.33
CA VAL A 387 6.14 17.56 -2.49
C VAL A 387 6.02 18.57 -1.35
N SER A 388 5.50 19.74 -1.69
CA SER A 388 5.12 20.80 -0.75
C SER A 388 3.89 21.53 -1.28
N SER A 389 3.39 22.51 -0.53
CA SER A 389 2.36 23.43 -1.03
C SER A 389 2.86 24.31 -2.19
N ALA A 390 4.17 24.51 -2.32
CA ALA A 390 4.78 25.36 -3.34
C ALA A 390 5.05 24.64 -4.67
N GLY A 391 5.20 23.31 -4.65
CA GLY A 391 5.51 22.54 -5.86
C GLY A 391 5.89 21.09 -5.58
N SER A 392 6.38 20.43 -6.63
CA SER A 392 6.97 19.10 -6.56
C SER A 392 8.30 19.04 -7.33
N THR A 393 9.26 18.28 -6.82
CA THR A 393 10.51 17.94 -7.51
C THR A 393 10.65 16.44 -7.65
N LEU A 394 11.26 15.98 -8.75
CA LEU A 394 11.51 14.55 -8.95
C LEU A 394 12.65 14.11 -8.01
N ARG A 395 12.36 13.14 -7.13
CA ARG A 395 13.38 12.48 -6.32
C ARG A 395 14.02 11.34 -7.13
N TRP A 396 13.19 10.42 -7.60
CA TRP A 396 13.59 9.37 -8.53
C TRP A 396 12.39 8.87 -9.34
N ARG A 397 12.70 8.14 -10.42
CA ARG A 397 11.72 7.46 -11.27
C ARG A 397 12.23 6.09 -11.62
N PHE A 398 11.38 5.09 -11.41
CA PHE A 398 11.54 3.79 -12.03
C PHE A 398 10.70 3.74 -13.32
N PRO A 399 11.30 3.51 -14.50
CA PRO A 399 10.56 3.54 -15.76
C PRO A 399 9.60 2.36 -15.87
N GLY A 400 8.38 2.61 -16.36
CA GLY A 400 7.45 1.55 -16.76
C GLY A 400 7.96 0.86 -18.02
N ASN A 401 7.70 -0.44 -18.14
CA ASN A 401 8.08 -1.20 -19.33
C ASN A 401 6.93 -1.21 -20.35
N THR A 402 6.83 -0.10 -21.08
CA THR A 402 5.78 0.09 -22.10
C THR A 402 5.94 -0.79 -23.34
N ARG A 403 7.09 -1.46 -23.51
CA ARG A 403 7.31 -2.44 -24.60
C ARG A 403 6.65 -3.78 -24.30
N ASP A 404 6.64 -4.18 -23.04
CA ASP A 404 6.04 -5.45 -22.58
C ASP A 404 4.65 -5.25 -21.96
N SER A 405 4.00 -4.10 -22.22
CA SER A 405 2.66 -3.80 -21.70
C SER A 405 2.53 -3.85 -20.17
N LEU A 406 3.62 -3.73 -19.42
CA LEU A 406 3.60 -3.66 -17.95
C LEU A 406 3.58 -2.20 -17.52
N THR A 407 2.48 -1.81 -16.86
CA THR A 407 2.29 -0.46 -16.35
C THR A 407 2.16 -0.52 -14.83
N PHE A 408 2.73 0.46 -14.12
CA PHE A 408 2.47 0.57 -12.69
C PHE A 408 1.00 0.97 -12.51
N THR A 409 0.31 0.22 -11.67
CA THR A 409 -1.12 0.39 -11.38
C THR A 409 -1.32 0.29 -9.87
N GLY A 410 -2.46 0.81 -9.39
CA GLY A 410 -2.83 0.69 -7.98
C GLY A 410 -2.07 1.60 -7.01
N ALA A 411 -2.46 1.49 -5.75
CA ALA A 411 -1.96 2.32 -4.66
C ALA A 411 -0.63 1.76 -4.11
N PRO A 412 0.43 2.57 -4.01
CA PRO A 412 1.68 2.15 -3.38
C PRO A 412 1.54 1.93 -1.87
N LEU A 413 2.39 1.09 -1.30
CA LEU A 413 2.52 0.86 0.14
C LEU A 413 3.90 1.29 0.61
N ILE A 414 3.97 2.09 1.66
CA ILE A 414 5.24 2.50 2.27
C ILE A 414 5.49 1.64 3.51
N GLY A 415 6.27 0.56 3.41
CA GLY A 415 6.61 -0.37 4.50
C GLY A 415 7.16 0.31 5.75
N HIS A 416 6.96 -0.30 6.93
CA HIS A 416 7.45 0.27 8.19
C HIS A 416 8.99 0.26 8.29
N ASP A 417 9.63 -0.56 7.46
CA ASP A 417 11.09 -0.67 7.32
C ASP A 417 11.67 0.36 6.34
N GLY A 418 10.83 1.18 5.70
CA GLY A 418 11.22 2.13 4.66
C GLY A 418 11.06 1.60 3.23
N THR A 419 10.85 0.31 3.02
CA THR A 419 10.67 -0.26 1.69
C THR A 419 9.38 0.25 1.06
N VAL A 420 9.42 0.75 -0.17
CA VAL A 420 8.21 1.15 -0.89
C VAL A 420 7.81 0.03 -1.85
N TYR A 421 6.56 -0.39 -1.77
CA TYR A 421 5.98 -1.42 -2.62
C TYR A 421 5.03 -0.82 -3.64
N SER A 422 5.12 -1.32 -4.86
CA SER A 422 4.20 -1.00 -5.95
C SER A 422 4.10 -2.22 -6.85
N PHE A 423 3.08 -2.29 -7.69
CA PHE A 423 2.91 -3.43 -8.58
C PHE A 423 2.58 -2.97 -9.99
N THR A 424 2.85 -3.86 -10.94
CA THR A 424 2.50 -3.67 -12.33
C THR A 424 1.32 -4.56 -12.70
N SER A 425 0.50 -4.06 -13.62
CA SER A 425 -0.47 -4.89 -14.33
C SER A 425 -0.16 -4.93 -15.82
N SER A 426 -0.38 -6.10 -16.42
CA SER A 426 -0.43 -6.23 -17.88
C SER A 426 -1.65 -5.51 -18.45
N ILE A 427 -1.44 -4.60 -19.41
CA ILE A 427 -2.53 -3.97 -20.17
C ILE A 427 -2.95 -4.77 -21.40
N ASP A 428 -2.26 -5.86 -21.72
CA ASP A 428 -2.58 -6.74 -22.84
C ASP A 428 -3.11 -8.09 -22.31
N PRO A 429 -4.42 -8.37 -22.49
CA PRO A 429 -5.04 -9.61 -22.00
C PRO A 429 -4.62 -10.86 -22.77
N VAL A 430 -3.75 -10.75 -23.78
CA VAL A 430 -3.23 -11.88 -24.57
C VAL A 430 -1.70 -12.00 -24.45
N ALA A 431 -1.02 -10.98 -23.92
CA ALA A 431 0.42 -11.02 -23.73
C ALA A 431 0.80 -11.98 -22.58
N PRO A 432 1.88 -12.77 -22.74
CA PRO A 432 2.34 -13.74 -21.74
C PRO A 432 3.13 -13.06 -20.60
N VAL A 433 2.71 -11.87 -20.17
CA VAL A 433 3.37 -11.11 -19.12
C VAL A 433 2.63 -11.27 -17.80
N SER A 434 3.40 -11.46 -16.72
CA SER A 434 2.88 -11.58 -15.37
C SER A 434 2.85 -10.20 -14.72
N ASP A 435 1.79 -9.93 -13.95
CA ASP A 435 1.82 -8.88 -12.94
C ASP A 435 3.00 -9.11 -11.99
N GLU A 436 3.67 -8.04 -11.58
CA GLU A 436 4.85 -8.10 -10.71
C GLU A 436 4.65 -7.19 -9.50
N LEU A 437 4.96 -7.69 -8.30
CA LEU A 437 5.15 -6.89 -7.10
C LEU A 437 6.62 -6.44 -7.03
N PHE A 438 6.84 -5.14 -6.90
CA PHE A 438 8.15 -4.54 -6.73
C PHE A 438 8.32 -4.03 -5.30
N ALA A 439 9.52 -4.22 -4.76
CA ALA A 439 10.01 -3.56 -3.57
C ALA A 439 11.14 -2.62 -3.97
N PHE A 440 11.08 -1.37 -3.53
CA PHE A 440 12.06 -0.33 -3.82
C PHE A 440 12.79 0.07 -2.54
N TRP A 441 14.11 0.26 -2.67
CA TRP A 441 14.95 0.84 -1.65
C TRP A 441 14.58 2.31 -1.42
N GLU A 442 14.33 2.66 -0.18
CA GLU A 442 13.97 4.01 0.23
C GLU A 442 14.24 4.18 1.73
N ASP A 443 14.35 5.43 2.18
CA ASP A 443 14.57 5.73 3.59
C ASP A 443 13.41 5.27 4.45
N LYS A 444 13.75 4.80 5.66
CA LYS A 444 12.78 4.63 6.72
C LYS A 444 12.14 6.00 7.00
N PRO A 445 10.81 6.15 6.79
CA PRO A 445 10.16 7.42 7.10
C PRO A 445 10.28 7.71 8.61
N VAL A 446 10.48 8.99 8.94
CA VAL A 446 10.69 9.49 10.31
C VAL A 446 9.54 9.07 11.26
N GLU A 447 8.36 8.88 10.69
CA GLU A 447 7.20 8.25 11.31
C GLU A 447 6.63 7.24 10.30
N PRO A 448 6.49 5.94 10.62
CA PRO A 448 5.69 5.02 9.80
C PRO A 448 4.20 5.43 9.79
N ASN A 449 3.82 6.38 10.66
CA ASN A 449 2.52 7.02 10.68
C ASN A 449 2.46 8.13 9.64
N SER A 450 2.27 7.76 8.38
CA SER A 450 1.68 8.67 7.41
C SER A 450 0.39 9.24 8.03
N PRO A 451 0.19 10.57 8.08
CA PRO A 451 -1.11 11.11 8.46
C PRO A 451 -2.15 10.51 7.53
N TRP A 452 -3.15 9.92 8.14
CA TRP A 452 -4.30 9.25 7.55
C TRP A 452 -4.60 9.49 6.06
N PRO A 453 -5.02 8.43 5.33
CA PRO A 453 -4.30 7.17 5.23
C PRO A 453 -4.26 6.67 3.76
N MET A 454 -3.42 5.66 3.52
CA MET A 454 -3.62 4.70 2.44
C MET A 454 -5.04 4.09 2.55
N TRP A 455 -5.86 4.11 1.49
CA TRP A 455 -7.16 3.45 1.54
C TRP A 455 -7.00 1.92 1.56
N ARG A 456 -7.95 1.27 2.25
CA ARG A 456 -8.33 -0.16 2.21
C ARG A 456 -7.62 -1.21 3.07
N HIS A 457 -6.69 -0.94 3.99
CA HIS A 457 -5.92 -2.08 4.52
C HIS A 457 -5.89 -2.35 6.02
N ASP A 458 -5.51 -1.43 6.90
CA ASP A 458 -5.07 -1.91 8.20
C ASP A 458 -5.36 -0.93 9.32
N ALA A 459 -5.97 -1.44 10.40
CA ALA A 459 -6.13 -0.72 11.65
C ALA A 459 -4.79 -0.25 12.26
N ARG A 460 -3.65 -0.74 11.77
CA ARG A 460 -2.28 -0.36 12.13
C ARG A 460 -1.73 0.81 11.33
N ARG A 461 -2.31 1.12 10.16
CA ARG A 461 -1.93 2.24 9.29
C ARG A 461 -3.03 3.28 9.10
N SER A 462 -4.07 3.17 9.94
CA SER A 462 -4.97 4.26 10.24
C SER A 462 -4.20 5.32 11.05
N GLY A 463 -3.23 6.02 10.42
CA GLY A 463 -2.54 7.20 10.95
C GLY A 463 -3.32 7.99 12.02
N GLN A 464 -2.95 7.79 13.27
CA GLN A 464 -3.43 8.68 14.31
C GLN A 464 -2.97 10.08 13.92
N ALA A 465 -3.90 10.95 13.51
CA ALA A 465 -3.67 12.38 13.61
C ALA A 465 -3.53 12.63 15.11
N SER A 466 -2.29 12.60 15.61
CA SER A 466 -2.00 13.03 16.98
C SER A 466 -2.53 14.45 17.15
N ARG A 467 -3.07 14.71 18.34
CA ARG A 467 -3.78 15.92 18.78
C ARG A 467 -3.32 17.25 18.19
#